data_AF-A0A6J4XL93-F1
#
_entry.id   AF-A0A6J4XL93-F1
#
_cell.length_a   1.000
_cell.length_b   1.000
_cell.length_c   1.000
_cell.angle_alpha   90.00
_cell.angle_beta   90.00
_cell.angle_gamma   90.00
#
_symmetry.space_group_name_H-M   'P 1'
#
loop_
_entity.id
_entity.type
_entity.pdbx_description
1 polymer ?
#
loop_
_entity_poly.entity_id
_entity_poly.type
_entity_poly.pdbx_seq_one_letter_code
_entity_poly.pdbx_strand_id
1 'polypeptide(L)' 'MRKYKPAKISDDSLQAVIDAYKKDVDRSMIRQMLQLTVEERLLNLENFVEFAVELQTAGKRLQNDVSKVK' A
#
# COMPACT_ATOMS: atom_id res chain seq x y z
N MET A 1 -34.67 7.92 21.20
CA MET A 1 -33.28 7.73 20.71
C MET A 1 -32.33 7.62 21.89
N ARG A 2 -31.68 6.47 22.09
CA ARG A 2 -30.68 6.27 23.13
C ARG A 2 -29.41 7.01 22.70
N LYS A 3 -29.06 8.11 23.37
CA LYS A 3 -27.84 8.87 23.04
C LYS A 3 -26.63 7.96 23.26
N TYR A 4 -25.88 7.70 22.19
CA TYR A 4 -24.62 6.98 22.30
C TYR A 4 -23.66 7.82 23.16
N LYS A 5 -23.24 7.26 24.30
CA LYS A 5 -22.19 7.83 25.14
C LYS A 5 -20.95 6.96 24.91
N PRO A 6 -19.94 7.42 24.16
CA PRO A 6 -18.76 6.61 23.93
C PRO A 6 -18.12 6.29 25.27
N ALA A 7 -17.82 5.01 25.50
CA ALA A 7 -16.95 4.62 26.59
C ALA A 7 -15.62 5.37 26.42
N LYS A 8 -15.10 5.96 27.50
CA LYS A 8 -13.76 6.54 27.47
C LYS A 8 -12.76 5.39 27.29
N ILE A 9 -12.29 5.21 26.07
CA ILE A 9 -11.15 4.34 25.78
C ILE A 9 -9.98 4.98 26.52
N SER A 10 -9.32 4.23 27.40
CA SER A 10 -8.07 4.70 28.01
C SER A 10 -7.01 4.84 26.93
N ASP A 11 -6.17 5.87 27.03
CA ASP A 11 -5.13 6.13 26.01
C ASP A 11 -4.24 4.89 25.76
N ASP A 12 -3.98 4.09 26.81
CA ASP A 12 -3.21 2.84 26.72
C ASP A 12 -3.92 1.76 25.88
N SER A 13 -5.25 1.67 25.97
CA SER A 13 -6.04 0.68 25.21
C SER A 13 -6.06 1.04 23.73
N LEU A 14 -6.20 2.34 23.41
CA LEU A 14 -6.14 2.83 22.04
C LEU A 14 -4.74 2.64 21.43
N GLN A 15 -3.71 2.93 22.21
CA GLN A 15 -2.31 2.80 21.80
C GLN A 15 -1.97 1.35 21.45
N ALA A 16 -2.44 0.37 22.25
CA ALA A 16 -2.25 -1.05 21.98
C ALA A 16 -2.84 -1.48 20.61
N VAL A 17 -4.03 -0.97 20.26
CA VAL A 17 -4.65 -1.23 18.94
C VAL A 17 -3.81 -0.60 17.82
N ILE A 18 -3.39 0.65 17.99
CA ILE A 18 -2.57 1.36 17.01
C ILE A 18 -1.25 0.61 16.75
N ASP A 19 -0.61 0.12 17.81
CA ASP A 19 0.67 -0.59 17.70
C ASP A 19 0.50 -1.97 17.05
N ALA A 20 -0.61 -2.65 17.30
CA ALA A 20 -0.95 -3.88 16.59
C ALA A 20 -1.05 -3.66 15.07
N TYR A 21 -1.72 -2.58 14.63
CA TYR A 21 -1.82 -2.27 13.20
C TYR A 21 -0.50 -1.79 12.58
N LYS A 22 0.36 -1.12 13.35
CA LYS A 22 1.65 -0.63 12.84
C LYS A 22 2.70 -1.72 12.65
N LYS A 23 2.57 -2.85 13.36
CA LYS A 23 3.61 -3.89 13.47
C LYS A 23 4.14 -4.36 12.12
N ASP A 24 3.25 -4.58 11.16
CA ASP A 24 3.58 -5.18 9.86
C ASP A 24 3.56 -4.17 8.70
N VAL A 25 3.46 -2.87 9.04
CA VAL A 25 3.47 -1.79 8.04
C VAL A 25 4.90 -1.26 7.89
N ASP A 26 5.49 -1.45 6.71
CA ASP A 26 6.73 -0.76 6.37
C ASP A 26 6.44 0.74 6.16
N ARG A 27 6.83 1.53 7.17
CA ARG A 27 6.68 2.99 7.16
C ARG A 27 7.82 3.70 6.46
N SER A 28 8.87 3.00 6.02
CA SER A 28 10.01 3.61 5.33
C SER A 28 9.57 4.24 4.02
N MET A 29 8.84 3.51 3.17
CA MET A 29 8.27 4.02 1.92
C MET A 29 7.27 5.16 2.16
N ILE A 30 6.39 5.02 3.17
CA ILE A 30 5.41 6.07 3.48
C ILE A 30 6.13 7.36 3.87
N ARG A 31 7.16 7.28 4.72
CA ARG A 31 7.94 8.45 5.12
C ARG A 31 8.69 9.08 3.94
N GLN A 32 9.29 8.27 3.08
CA GLN A 32 9.97 8.77 1.88
C GLN A 32 9.00 9.49 0.94
N MET A 33 7.81 8.95 0.69
CA MET A 33 6.81 9.61 -0.15
C MET A 33 6.28 10.91 0.46
N LEU A 34 6.19 11.00 1.79
CA LEU A 34 5.77 12.23 2.49
C LEU A 34 6.83 13.34 2.45
N GLN A 35 8.10 13.03 2.12
CA GLN A 35 9.15 14.05 1.92
C GLN A 35 9.07 14.70 0.54
N LEU A 36 8.34 14.11 -0.40
CA LEU A 36 8.18 14.59 -1.77
C LEU A 36 7.03 15.59 -1.89
N THR A 37 7.04 16.40 -2.94
CA THR A 37 5.88 17.21 -3.32
C THR A 37 4.73 16.34 -3.83
N VAL A 38 3.55 16.94 -4.03
CA VAL A 38 2.40 16.21 -4.58
C VAL A 38 2.71 15.73 -5.99
N GLU A 39 3.32 16.58 -6.81
CA GLU A 39 3.68 16.33 -8.20
C GLU A 39 4.69 15.19 -8.32
N GLU A 40 5.73 15.21 -7.47
CA GLU A 40 6.73 14.15 -7.42
C GLU A 40 6.12 12.79 -7.02
N ARG A 41 5.17 12.78 -6.07
CA ARG A 41 4.44 11.55 -5.72
C ARG A 41 3.59 11.01 -6.87
N LEU A 42 2.92 11.91 -7.60
CA LEU A 42 2.10 11.52 -8.76
C LEU A 42 2.98 10.93 -9.87
N LEU A 43 4.10 11.58 -10.18
CA LEU A 43 5.06 11.08 -11.17
C LEU A 43 5.63 9.70 -10.78
N ASN A 44 5.98 9.51 -9.51
CA ASN A 44 6.44 8.21 -9.01
C ASN A 44 5.35 7.12 -9.13
N LEU A 45 4.08 7.47 -8.91
CA LEU A 45 2.97 6.55 -9.09
C LEU A 45 2.78 6.17 -10.56
N GLU A 46 2.85 7.14 -11.48
CA GLU A 46 2.75 6.90 -12.92
C GLU A 46 3.83 5.92 -13.38
N ASN A 47 5.10 6.19 -13.03
CA ASN A 47 6.23 5.33 -13.36
C ASN A 47 6.06 3.91 -12.80
N PHE A 48 5.54 3.77 -11.58
CA PHE A 48 5.30 2.47 -10.96
C PHE A 48 4.21 1.68 -11.69
N VAL A 49 3.12 2.34 -12.08
CA VAL A 49 2.02 1.71 -12.83
C VAL A 49 2.50 1.26 -14.20
N GLU A 50 3.27 2.07 -14.91
CA GLU A 50 3.87 1.70 -16.21
C GLU A 50 4.73 0.45 -16.08
N PHE A 51 5.65 0.43 -15.10
CA PHE A 51 6.48 -0.73 -14.81
C PHE A 51 5.65 -1.99 -14.51
N ALA A 52 4.58 -1.87 -13.71
CA ALA A 52 3.72 -3.00 -13.39
C ALA A 52 3.02 -3.58 -14.62
N VAL A 53 2.55 -2.71 -15.53
CA VAL A 53 1.92 -3.11 -16.80
C VAL A 53 2.91 -3.82 -17.71
N GLU A 54 4.13 -3.30 -17.82
CA GLU A 54 5.20 -3.94 -18.59
C GLU A 54 5.54 -5.33 -18.07
N LEU A 55 5.73 -5.44 -16.76
CA LEU A 55 6.03 -6.72 -16.10
C LEU A 55 4.91 -7.74 -16.32
N GLN A 56 3.65 -7.32 -16.19
CA GLN A 56 2.49 -8.18 -16.44
C GLN A 56 2.46 -8.63 -17.91
N THR A 57 2.73 -7.73 -18.84
CA THR A 57 2.74 -8.03 -20.27
C THR A 57 3.86 -9.01 -20.63
N ALA A 58 5.05 -8.82 -20.08
CA ALA A 58 6.17 -9.74 -20.23
C ALA A 58 5.83 -11.14 -19.69
N GLY A 59 5.21 -11.21 -18.51
CA GLY A 59 4.74 -12.47 -17.92
C GLY A 59 3.75 -13.22 -18.82
N LYS A 60 2.77 -12.51 -19.41
CA LYS A 60 1.82 -13.10 -20.38
C LYS A 60 2.51 -13.64 -21.63
N ARG A 61 3.49 -12.92 -22.17
CA ARG A 61 4.27 -13.37 -23.34
C ARG A 61 5.01 -14.68 -23.04
N LEU A 62 5.70 -14.74 -21.90
CA LEU A 62 6.40 -15.95 -21.46
C LEU A 62 5.46 -17.14 -21.30
N GLN A 63 4.28 -16.95 -20.70
CA GLN A 63 3.28 -18.01 -20.55
C GLN A 63 2.81 -18.55 -21.91
N ASN A 64 2.55 -17.66 -22.87
CA ASN A 64 2.10 -18.04 -24.21
C ASN A 64 3.19 -18.80 -24.98
N ASP A 65 4.45 -18.38 -24.86
CA ASP A 65 5.57 -19.04 -25.53
C ASP A 65 5.81 -20.44 -24.96
N VAL A 66 5.73 -20.61 -23.63
CA VAL A 66 5.78 -21.93 -22.98
C VAL A 66 4.63 -22.82 -23.46
N SER A 67 3.44 -22.24 -23.69
CA SER A 67 2.26 -22.99 -24.15
C SER A 67 2.35 -23.43 -25.61
N LYS A 68 3.17 -22.77 -26.45
CA LYS A 68 3.38 -23.13 -27.87
C LYS A 68 4.43 -24.24 -28.07
N VAL A 69 5.24 -24.51 -27.04
CA VAL A 69 6.32 -25.52 -27.09
C VAL A 69 5.83 -26.89 -26.58
N LYS A 70 4.65 -26.96 -25.97
CA LYS A 70 3.94 -28.19 -25.60
C LYS A 70 3.05 -28.70 -26.72
#